data_AF-A0A6I2M8K6-F1
#
_entry.id   AF-A0A6I2M8K6-F1
#
_cell.length_a   1.000
_cell.length_b   1.000
_cell.length_c   1.000
_cell.angle_alpha   90.00
_cell.angle_beta   90.00
_cell.angle_gamma   90.00
#
_symmetry.space_group_name_H-M   'P 1'
#
loop_
_entity.id
_entity.type
_entity.pdbx_description
1 polymer ?
#
loop_
_entity_poly.entity_id
_entity_poly.type
_entity_poly.pdbx_seq_one_letter_code
_entity_poly.pdbx_strand_id
1 'polypeptide(L)'
;MAKRKRVQLEERDGVVGKECTRCGDWKSLEGFSNKKGGLGGRRSDCRECAAAAKKKYQEENHTMISERNRKYYAENRGKFVKYYEENYEKIIEQKRKYREVNPEYRRNYYASNLERHSENARKWRRNNLDKVALIQQRRRARKLLLSDVSNSYGKFSGGCVLTGENDTHWDHAIPLSTGHGGTTSGNMIPLRGDLNISKHDNNIFEWFAANRQRFELSQARFDRLIAWLASANALTTDEYREFVYWCHANKREVDEIKRDQRHSIEIWREAAGKQFPLPAYTETYYANEDDRKEVS
;
A
#
# COMPACT_ATOMS: atom_id res chain seq x y z
N MET A 1 27.47 48.25 29.83
CA MET A 1 26.52 47.95 28.73
C MET A 1 26.80 48.91 27.57
N ALA A 2 27.23 48.43 26.40
CA ALA A 2 27.46 49.30 25.25
C ALA A 2 26.12 49.93 24.79
N LYS A 3 26.06 51.27 24.67
CA LYS A 3 24.88 51.98 24.14
C LYS A 3 24.63 51.49 22.71
N ARG A 4 23.47 50.88 22.44
CA ARG A 4 23.08 50.48 21.08
C ARG A 4 22.99 51.73 20.20
N LYS A 5 23.75 51.78 19.09
CA LYS A 5 23.68 52.84 18.08
C LYS A 5 22.22 52.95 17.59
N ARG A 6 21.64 54.15 17.65
CA ARG A 6 20.28 54.41 17.16
C ARG A 6 20.33 54.46 15.63
N VAL A 7 19.73 53.48 14.96
CA VAL A 7 19.62 53.45 13.49
C VAL A 7 18.67 54.55 13.03
N GLN A 8 19.07 55.31 12.01
CA GLN A 8 18.30 56.38 11.39
C GLN A 8 18.02 56.04 9.92
N LEU A 9 17.09 56.78 9.30
CA LEU A 9 16.90 56.75 7.86
C LEU A 9 17.94 57.66 7.23
N GLU A 10 18.63 57.16 6.21
CA GLU A 10 19.64 57.89 5.47
C GLU A 10 19.32 57.78 3.98
N GLU A 11 19.50 58.86 3.25
CA GLU A 11 19.40 58.89 1.80
C GLU A 11 20.81 58.79 1.20
N ARG A 12 21.02 57.81 0.31
CA ARG A 12 22.27 57.64 -0.44
C ARG A 12 21.90 57.50 -1.91
N ASP A 13 22.51 58.32 -2.77
CA ASP A 13 22.27 58.33 -4.21
C ASP A 13 20.78 58.41 -4.60
N GLY A 14 20.01 59.23 -3.87
CA GLY A 14 18.56 59.41 -4.09
C GLY A 14 17.67 58.27 -3.56
N VAL A 15 18.24 57.29 -2.86
CA VAL A 15 17.51 56.14 -2.30
C VAL A 15 17.51 56.19 -0.78
N VAL A 16 16.31 56.20 -0.19
CA VAL A 16 16.13 56.13 1.26
C VAL A 16 16.38 54.70 1.76
N GLY A 17 17.23 54.57 2.76
CA GLY A 17 17.63 53.29 3.35
C GLY A 17 18.05 53.42 4.81
N LYS A 18 18.56 52.33 5.36
CA LYS A 18 19.08 52.28 6.73
C LYS A 18 20.07 51.14 6.91
N GLU A 19 20.91 51.26 7.93
CA GLU A 19 21.81 50.20 8.37
C GLU A 19 21.03 49.03 9.00
N CYS A 20 21.37 47.81 8.60
CA CYS A 20 20.85 46.59 9.19
C CYS A 20 21.42 46.40 10.61
N THR A 21 20.55 46.24 11.60
CA THR A 21 20.99 46.05 13.01
C THR A 21 21.70 44.72 13.27
N ARG A 22 21.82 43.84 12.28
CA ARG A 22 22.48 42.53 12.40
C ARG A 22 23.81 42.47 11.66
N CYS A 23 23.84 42.79 10.36
CA CYS A 23 25.07 42.77 9.57
C CYS A 23 25.80 44.11 9.53
N GLY A 24 25.15 45.22 9.91
CA GLY A 24 25.72 46.56 9.85
C GLY A 24 25.60 47.25 8.49
N ASP A 25 25.36 46.48 7.42
CA ASP A 25 25.30 47.03 6.06
C ASP A 25 24.10 47.97 5.88
N TRP A 26 24.35 49.09 5.20
CA TRP A 26 23.29 49.96 4.70
C TRP A 26 22.57 49.28 3.52
N LYS A 27 21.25 49.23 3.57
CA LYS A 27 20.42 48.76 2.45
C LYS A 27 19.26 49.74 2.24
N SER A 28 18.77 49.80 1.00
CA SER A 28 17.52 50.50 0.70
C SER A 28 16.37 49.91 1.52
N LEU A 29 15.29 50.67 1.73
CA LEU A 29 14.12 50.17 2.45
C LEU A 29 13.55 48.87 1.85
N GLU A 30 13.71 48.66 0.53
CA GLU A 30 13.32 47.44 -0.17
C GLU A 30 14.08 46.20 0.29
N GLY A 31 15.34 46.34 0.72
CA GLY A 31 16.15 45.26 1.30
C GLY A 31 15.63 44.73 2.64
N PHE A 32 14.57 45.33 3.18
CA PHE A 32 13.93 44.95 4.44
C PHE A 32 12.49 44.47 4.22
N SER A 33 12.02 43.54 5.05
CA SER A 33 10.61 43.15 5.08
C SER A 33 9.76 44.21 5.79
N ASN A 34 8.49 44.28 5.42
CA ASN A 34 7.54 45.19 6.04
C ASN A 34 7.31 44.84 7.52
N LYS A 35 7.27 45.86 8.37
CA LYS A 35 6.89 45.74 9.80
C LYS A 35 6.20 47.02 10.24
N LYS A 36 4.91 46.92 10.54
CA LYS A 36 4.12 48.04 11.08
C LYS A 36 4.77 48.55 12.38
N GLY A 37 4.95 49.86 12.49
CA GLY A 37 5.62 50.51 13.62
C GLY A 37 7.15 50.43 13.61
N GLY A 38 7.75 49.80 12.60
CA GLY A 38 9.20 49.87 12.38
C GLY A 38 9.63 51.19 11.73
N LEU A 39 10.88 51.59 11.93
CA LEU A 39 11.46 52.76 11.25
C LEU A 39 11.34 52.61 9.72
N GLY A 40 10.68 53.57 9.06
CA GLY A 40 10.35 53.52 7.63
C GLY A 40 9.33 52.42 7.25
N GLY A 41 8.54 51.91 8.20
CA GLY A 41 7.60 50.80 7.98
C GLY A 41 8.27 49.45 7.75
N ARG A 42 9.58 49.35 8.03
CA ARG A 42 10.41 48.17 7.74
C ARG A 42 11.04 47.58 9.00
N ARG A 43 11.36 46.29 8.96
CA ARG A 43 12.17 45.60 9.99
C ARG A 43 13.53 46.26 10.20
N SER A 44 14.15 46.05 11.37
CA SER A 44 15.48 46.58 11.68
C SER A 44 16.62 45.72 11.11
N ASP A 45 16.35 44.45 10.84
CA ASP A 45 17.22 43.49 10.19
C ASP A 45 16.82 43.28 8.72
N CYS A 46 17.81 43.16 7.82
CA CYS A 46 17.58 42.96 6.40
C CYS A 46 16.96 41.58 6.10
N ARG A 47 16.39 41.43 4.89
CA ARG A 47 15.72 40.18 4.46
C ARG A 47 16.63 38.95 4.57
N GLU A 48 17.89 39.09 4.19
CA GLU A 48 18.89 38.01 4.28
C GLU A 48 19.15 37.60 5.73
N CYS A 49 19.43 38.55 6.61
CA CYS A 49 19.66 38.24 8.02
C CYS A 49 18.41 37.65 8.68
N ALA A 50 17.22 38.12 8.32
CA ALA A 50 15.95 37.56 8.81
C ALA A 50 15.71 36.14 8.27
N ALA A 51 16.02 35.88 7.00
CA ALA A 51 15.91 34.56 6.39
C ALA A 51 16.90 33.56 7.02
N ALA A 52 18.16 33.95 7.20
CA ALA A 52 19.17 33.14 7.88
C ALA A 52 18.76 32.80 9.32
N ALA A 53 18.24 33.78 10.06
CA ALA A 53 17.73 33.57 11.42
C ALA A 53 16.55 32.58 11.44
N LYS A 54 15.62 32.71 10.49
CA LYS A 54 14.47 31.83 10.36
C LYS A 54 14.91 30.40 10.02
N LYS A 55 15.84 30.24 9.09
CA LYS A 55 16.39 28.93 8.70
C LYS A 55 17.03 28.24 9.90
N LYS A 56 17.92 28.95 10.62
CA LYS A 56 18.56 28.43 11.83
C LYS A 56 17.53 28.00 12.89
N TYR A 57 16.53 28.84 13.14
CA TYR A 57 15.46 28.50 14.08
C TYR A 57 14.68 27.25 13.64
N GLN A 58 14.36 27.12 12.35
CA GLN A 58 13.65 25.96 11.81
C GLN A 58 14.48 24.66 11.92
N GLU A 59 15.79 24.74 11.72
CA GLU A 59 16.71 23.60 11.85
C GLU A 59 16.84 23.17 13.31
N GLU A 60 17.12 24.11 14.22
CA GLU A 60 17.29 23.85 15.66
C GLU A 60 15.99 23.37 16.32
N ASN A 61 14.83 23.79 15.82
CA ASN A 61 13.53 23.49 16.40
C ASN A 61 12.69 22.57 15.50
N HIS A 62 13.30 21.85 14.58
CA HIS A 62 12.61 21.05 13.57
C HIS A 62 11.61 20.06 14.18
N THR A 63 12.04 19.34 15.23
CA THR A 63 11.21 18.36 15.94
C THR A 63 10.01 19.00 16.62
N MET A 64 10.23 20.05 17.43
CA MET A 64 9.17 20.80 18.12
C MET A 64 8.16 21.40 17.14
N ILE A 65 8.63 21.99 16.03
CA ILE A 65 7.76 22.55 14.99
C ILE A 65 6.93 21.44 14.34
N SER A 66 7.54 20.30 14.04
CA SER A 66 6.88 19.13 13.44
C SER A 66 5.78 18.59 14.37
N GLU A 67 6.08 18.41 15.65
CA GLU A 67 5.12 17.94 16.66
C GLU A 67 3.96 18.91 16.85
N ARG A 68 4.26 20.21 16.98
CA ARG A 68 3.24 21.25 17.06
C ARG A 68 2.33 21.25 15.84
N ASN A 69 2.90 21.15 14.65
CA ASN A 69 2.12 21.10 13.41
C ASN A 69 1.28 19.82 13.34
N ARG A 70 1.84 18.65 13.72
CA ARG A 70 1.10 17.38 13.78
C ARG A 70 -0.11 17.49 14.70
N LYS A 71 0.05 18.08 15.89
CA LYS A 71 -1.04 18.30 16.84
C LYS A 71 -2.11 19.24 16.25
N TYR A 72 -1.69 20.35 15.67
CA TYR A 72 -2.59 21.29 15.00
C TYR A 72 -3.41 20.63 13.88
N TYR A 73 -2.77 19.82 13.02
CA TYR A 73 -3.47 19.09 11.96
C TYR A 73 -4.43 18.04 12.51
N ALA A 74 -4.06 17.33 13.58
CA ALA A 74 -4.94 16.35 14.21
C ALA A 74 -6.19 17.00 14.81
N GLU A 75 -6.02 18.10 15.56
CA GLU A 75 -7.11 18.86 16.19
C GLU A 75 -8.03 19.53 15.16
N ASN A 76 -7.49 19.89 13.99
CA ASN A 76 -8.22 20.58 12.93
C ASN A 76 -8.56 19.67 11.74
N ARG A 77 -8.47 18.35 11.89
CA ARG A 77 -8.67 17.39 10.78
C ARG A 77 -10.00 17.61 10.07
N GLY A 78 -11.10 17.75 10.80
CA GLY A 78 -12.43 17.96 10.22
C GLY A 78 -12.54 19.24 9.38
N LYS A 79 -11.85 20.32 9.80
CA LYS A 79 -11.79 21.57 9.04
C LYS A 79 -11.10 21.38 7.68
N PHE A 80 -10.02 20.60 7.63
CA PHE A 80 -9.30 20.32 6.38
C PHE A 80 -10.08 19.41 5.45
N VAL A 81 -10.76 18.41 6.01
CA VAL A 81 -11.66 17.52 5.24
C VAL A 81 -12.76 18.36 4.59
N LYS A 82 -13.50 19.14 5.38
CA LYS A 82 -14.57 20.02 4.89
C LYS A 82 -14.08 21.00 3.81
N TYR A 83 -12.94 21.66 4.04
CA TYR A 83 -12.34 22.53 3.04
C TYR A 83 -12.03 21.79 1.73
N TYR A 84 -11.49 20.57 1.82
CA TYR A 84 -11.16 19.76 0.65
C TYR A 84 -12.41 19.33 -0.11
N GLU A 85 -13.47 18.92 0.58
CA GLU A 85 -14.76 18.56 -0.02
C GLU A 85 -15.39 19.75 -0.75
N GLU A 86 -15.51 20.90 -0.07
CA GLU A 86 -16.09 22.13 -0.63
C GLU A 86 -15.31 22.69 -1.83
N ASN A 87 -14.03 22.34 -1.95
CA ASN A 87 -13.15 22.82 -3.01
C ASN A 87 -12.63 21.70 -3.93
N TYR A 88 -13.22 20.50 -3.84
CA TYR A 88 -12.70 19.30 -4.49
C TYR A 88 -12.50 19.51 -6.00
N GLU A 89 -13.54 19.97 -6.69
CA GLU A 89 -13.53 20.19 -8.13
C GLU A 89 -12.48 21.23 -8.54
N LYS A 90 -12.41 22.35 -7.82
CA LYS A 90 -11.43 23.43 -8.07
C LYS A 90 -9.99 22.93 -7.90
N ILE A 91 -9.74 22.14 -6.84
CA ILE A 91 -8.42 21.57 -6.54
C ILE A 91 -8.00 20.57 -7.63
N ILE A 92 -8.91 19.69 -8.05
CA ILE A 92 -8.66 18.71 -9.11
C ILE A 92 -8.39 19.41 -10.45
N GLU A 93 -9.19 20.40 -10.80
CA GLU A 93 -9.04 21.15 -12.06
C GLU A 93 -7.73 21.94 -12.09
N GLN A 94 -7.35 22.57 -10.98
CA GLN A 94 -6.05 23.24 -10.87
C GLN A 94 -4.89 22.25 -11.02
N LYS A 95 -4.98 21.07 -10.39
CA LYS A 95 -3.98 20.01 -10.54
C LYS A 95 -3.90 19.50 -11.98
N ARG A 96 -5.03 19.41 -12.69
CA ARG A 96 -5.09 19.01 -14.10
C ARG A 96 -4.36 20.04 -14.97
N LYS A 97 -4.75 21.32 -14.88
CA LYS A 97 -4.09 22.43 -15.60
C LYS A 97 -2.58 22.48 -15.34
N TYR A 98 -2.18 22.31 -14.07
CA TYR A 98 -0.77 22.30 -13.71
C TYR A 98 0.00 21.15 -14.40
N ARG A 99 -0.58 19.95 -14.49
CA ARG A 99 0.03 18.80 -15.18
C ARG A 99 0.13 19.03 -16.69
N GLU A 100 -0.87 19.66 -17.28
CA GLU A 100 -0.92 19.94 -18.73
C GLU A 100 0.12 20.98 -19.15
N VAL A 101 0.30 22.04 -18.36
CA VAL A 101 1.27 23.11 -18.66
C VAL A 101 2.69 22.78 -18.16
N ASN A 102 2.86 21.75 -17.31
CA ASN A 102 4.16 21.31 -16.81
C ASN A 102 4.41 19.80 -17.04
N PRO A 103 4.34 19.30 -18.28
CA PRO A 103 4.54 17.87 -18.56
C PRO A 103 5.97 17.42 -18.21
N GLU A 104 6.95 18.30 -18.43
CA GLU A 104 8.35 18.03 -18.11
C GLU A 104 8.66 18.04 -16.62
N TYR A 105 7.87 18.76 -15.81
CA TYR A 105 8.10 18.81 -14.37
C TYR A 105 8.08 17.41 -13.75
N ARG A 106 7.11 16.57 -14.13
CA ARG A 106 7.05 15.20 -13.64
C ARG A 106 8.26 14.39 -14.11
N ARG A 107 8.64 14.50 -15.39
CA ARG A 107 9.80 13.79 -15.94
C ARG A 107 11.09 14.20 -15.24
N ASN A 108 11.34 15.50 -15.09
CA ASN A 108 12.51 16.06 -14.43
C ASN A 108 12.53 15.74 -12.93
N TYR A 109 11.37 15.76 -12.26
CA TYR A 109 11.23 15.33 -10.88
C TYR A 109 11.62 13.86 -10.70
N TYR A 110 11.12 12.95 -11.56
CA TYR A 110 11.51 11.54 -11.49
C TYR A 110 12.98 11.34 -11.83
N ALA A 111 13.51 12.01 -12.86
CA ALA A 111 14.92 11.91 -13.26
C ALA A 111 15.87 12.38 -12.14
N SER A 112 15.60 13.56 -11.57
CA SER A 112 16.39 14.13 -10.47
C SER A 112 16.27 13.35 -9.15
N ASN A 113 15.26 12.49 -9.00
CA ASN A 113 15.03 11.69 -7.80
C ASN A 113 15.13 10.19 -8.05
N LEU A 114 15.68 9.77 -9.19
CA LEU A 114 15.72 8.36 -9.60
C LEU A 114 16.41 7.48 -8.57
N GLU A 115 17.57 7.93 -8.08
CA GLU A 115 18.35 7.21 -7.08
C GLU A 115 17.55 7.04 -5.77
N ARG A 116 16.97 8.12 -5.27
CA ARG A 116 16.10 8.11 -4.08
C ARG A 116 14.91 7.18 -4.25
N HIS A 117 14.25 7.19 -5.42
CA HIS A 117 13.15 6.27 -5.71
C HIS A 117 13.60 4.82 -5.75
N SER A 118 14.75 4.56 -6.37
CA SER A 118 15.35 3.22 -6.44
C SER A 118 15.75 2.70 -5.06
N GLU A 119 16.38 3.53 -4.24
CA GLU A 119 16.74 3.21 -2.86
C GLU A 119 15.50 2.94 -2.01
N ASN A 120 14.48 3.81 -2.08
CA ASN A 120 13.22 3.59 -1.40
C ASN A 120 12.54 2.28 -1.83
N ALA A 121 12.57 1.96 -3.13
CA ALA A 121 12.04 0.70 -3.63
C ALA A 121 12.84 -0.52 -3.12
N ARG A 122 14.18 -0.42 -3.05
CA ARG A 122 15.03 -1.47 -2.45
C ARG A 122 14.71 -1.65 -0.96
N LYS A 123 14.61 -0.55 -0.21
CA LYS A 123 14.27 -0.56 1.22
C LYS A 123 12.89 -1.15 1.47
N TRP A 124 11.90 -0.75 0.67
CA TRP A 124 10.55 -1.30 0.76
C TRP A 124 10.55 -2.80 0.49
N ARG A 125 11.23 -3.27 -0.57
CA ARG A 125 11.33 -4.70 -0.89
C ARG A 125 11.99 -5.50 0.23
N ARG A 126 13.10 -4.99 0.80
CA ARG A 126 13.82 -5.64 1.91
C ARG A 126 12.96 -5.77 3.16
N ASN A 127 12.14 -4.76 3.44
CA ASN A 127 11.33 -4.71 4.66
C ASN A 127 9.92 -5.31 4.49
N ASN A 128 9.54 -5.74 3.28
CA ASN A 128 8.20 -6.26 2.97
C ASN A 128 8.32 -7.51 2.08
N LEU A 129 9.21 -8.44 2.46
CA LEU A 129 9.49 -9.67 1.68
C LEU A 129 8.23 -10.51 1.45
N ASP A 130 7.37 -10.61 2.46
CA ASP A 130 6.05 -11.25 2.44
C ASP A 130 5.14 -10.66 1.34
N LYS A 131 5.05 -9.33 1.27
CA LYS A 131 4.24 -8.62 0.27
C LYS A 131 4.83 -8.78 -1.12
N VAL A 132 6.17 -8.76 -1.24
CA VAL A 132 6.86 -8.99 -2.52
C VAL A 132 6.57 -10.39 -3.04
N ALA A 133 6.68 -11.43 -2.20
CA ALA A 133 6.38 -12.80 -2.58
C ALA A 133 4.94 -12.94 -3.07
N LEU A 134 3.99 -12.36 -2.35
CA LEU A 134 2.59 -12.33 -2.73
C LEU A 134 2.32 -11.58 -4.06
N ILE A 135 2.94 -10.41 -4.27
CA ILE A 135 2.83 -9.67 -5.54
C ILE A 135 3.27 -10.55 -6.72
N GLN A 136 4.34 -11.33 -6.52
CA GLN A 136 4.83 -12.26 -7.52
C GLN A 136 3.86 -13.43 -7.74
N GLN A 137 3.24 -13.96 -6.68
CA GLN A 137 2.18 -14.98 -6.81
C GLN A 137 0.99 -14.48 -7.64
N ARG A 138 0.47 -13.30 -7.32
CA ARG A 138 -0.63 -12.68 -8.08
C ARG A 138 -0.25 -12.44 -9.53
N ARG A 139 0.98 -12.00 -9.79
CA ARG A 139 1.50 -11.85 -11.16
C ARG A 139 1.49 -13.18 -11.92
N ARG A 140 1.87 -14.30 -11.26
CA ARG A 140 1.84 -15.64 -11.87
C ARG A 140 0.40 -16.05 -12.22
N ALA A 141 -0.55 -15.87 -11.31
CA ALA A 141 -1.97 -16.15 -11.55
C ALA A 141 -2.51 -15.34 -12.76
N ARG A 142 -2.25 -14.03 -12.80
CA ARG A 142 -2.69 -13.17 -13.93
C ARG A 142 -2.13 -13.59 -15.28
N LYS A 143 -0.88 -14.07 -15.33
CA LYS A 143 -0.29 -14.59 -16.58
C LYS A 143 -1.03 -15.82 -17.12
N LEU A 144 -1.69 -16.56 -16.24
CA LEU A 144 -2.50 -17.72 -16.57
C LEU A 144 -4.00 -17.38 -16.68
N LEU A 145 -4.36 -16.09 -16.61
CA LEU A 145 -5.76 -15.63 -16.60
C LEU A 145 -6.58 -16.18 -15.41
N LEU A 146 -5.90 -16.54 -14.32
CA LEU A 146 -6.52 -16.99 -13.07
C LEU A 146 -6.76 -15.81 -12.12
N SER A 147 -7.74 -15.97 -11.23
CA SER A 147 -8.09 -14.96 -10.23
C SER A 147 -6.92 -14.64 -9.30
N ASP A 148 -6.75 -13.36 -8.96
CA ASP A 148 -5.70 -12.87 -8.04
C ASP A 148 -6.26 -12.06 -6.86
N VAL A 149 -7.58 -12.13 -6.67
CA VAL A 149 -8.34 -11.43 -5.64
C VAL A 149 -8.16 -12.14 -4.29
N SER A 150 -7.06 -11.82 -3.60
CA SER A 150 -6.84 -12.25 -2.22
C SER A 150 -6.92 -11.06 -1.27
N ASN A 151 -8.02 -10.94 -0.52
CA ASN A 151 -8.22 -9.88 0.49
C ASN A 151 -8.12 -10.39 1.94
N SER A 152 -7.83 -11.67 2.17
CA SER A 152 -7.91 -12.28 3.51
C SER A 152 -6.55 -12.77 4.00
N TYR A 153 -5.73 -11.82 4.46
CA TYR A 153 -4.49 -12.12 5.20
C TYR A 153 -4.70 -12.17 6.72
N GLY A 154 -5.94 -11.98 7.19
CA GLY A 154 -6.27 -11.86 8.61
C GLY A 154 -6.82 -13.11 9.31
N LYS A 155 -7.02 -14.24 8.60
CA LYS A 155 -7.64 -15.45 9.19
C LYS A 155 -6.65 -16.48 9.75
N PHE A 156 -5.40 -16.48 9.31
CA PHE A 156 -4.37 -17.39 9.84
C PHE A 156 -3.56 -16.67 10.91
N SER A 157 -3.37 -17.31 12.07
CA SER A 157 -2.80 -16.74 13.30
C SER A 157 -1.27 -16.51 13.27
N GLY A 158 -0.71 -16.20 12.10
CA GLY A 158 0.71 -15.83 11.96
C GLY A 158 1.70 -17.00 11.88
N GLY A 159 1.25 -18.23 11.59
CA GLY A 159 2.11 -19.41 11.46
C GLY A 159 1.59 -20.45 10.47
N CYS A 160 2.39 -21.50 10.25
CA CYS A 160 2.11 -22.59 9.31
C CYS A 160 0.81 -23.26 9.72
N VAL A 161 -0.13 -23.43 8.79
CA VAL A 161 -1.44 -23.98 9.12
C VAL A 161 -1.37 -25.44 9.60
N LEU A 162 -0.33 -26.18 9.21
CA LEU A 162 -0.14 -27.59 9.59
C LEU A 162 0.72 -27.77 10.84
N THR A 163 1.70 -26.89 11.09
CA THR A 163 2.67 -27.04 12.20
C THR A 163 2.58 -25.96 13.27
N GLY A 164 2.04 -24.78 12.96
CA GLY A 164 1.96 -23.61 13.83
C GLY A 164 3.26 -22.79 13.90
N GLU A 165 4.30 -23.20 13.18
CA GLU A 165 5.60 -22.51 13.18
C GLU A 165 5.57 -21.20 12.38
N ASN A 166 6.38 -20.22 12.77
CA ASN A 166 6.30 -18.85 12.25
C ASN A 166 7.03 -18.64 10.91
N ASP A 167 7.92 -19.56 10.51
CA ASP A 167 8.62 -19.47 9.22
C ASP A 167 7.73 -20.01 8.10
N THR A 168 7.00 -19.10 7.44
CA THR A 168 5.96 -19.48 6.48
C THR A 168 6.12 -18.84 5.12
N HIS A 169 5.71 -19.61 4.12
CA HIS A 169 5.55 -19.23 2.74
C HIS A 169 4.08 -19.36 2.34
N TRP A 170 3.65 -18.49 1.45
CA TRP A 170 2.33 -18.58 0.84
C TRP A 170 2.32 -19.64 -0.26
N ASP A 171 1.54 -20.68 -0.06
CA ASP A 171 1.33 -21.78 -1.00
C ASP A 171 -0.10 -21.79 -1.55
N HIS A 172 -0.27 -22.38 -2.73
CA HIS A 172 -1.56 -22.63 -3.37
C HIS A 172 -2.04 -24.06 -3.06
N ALA A 173 -3.18 -24.22 -2.39
CA ALA A 173 -3.75 -25.52 -2.07
C ALA A 173 -4.02 -26.34 -3.35
N ILE A 174 -4.60 -25.70 -4.36
CA ILE A 174 -4.72 -26.16 -5.75
C ILE A 174 -3.64 -25.42 -6.56
N PRO A 175 -2.60 -26.12 -7.07
CA PRO A 175 -1.48 -25.49 -7.78
C PRO A 175 -1.92 -24.73 -9.03
N LEU A 176 -1.28 -23.59 -9.31
CA LEU A 176 -1.55 -22.80 -10.52
C LEU A 176 -1.34 -23.58 -11.83
N SER A 177 -0.45 -24.59 -11.82
CA SER A 177 -0.19 -25.48 -12.96
C SER A 177 -1.38 -26.36 -13.35
N THR A 178 -2.43 -26.43 -12.53
CA THR A 178 -3.69 -27.09 -12.90
C THR A 178 -4.55 -26.23 -13.83
N GLY A 179 -4.29 -24.92 -13.93
CA GLY A 179 -5.20 -24.01 -14.65
C GLY A 179 -6.51 -23.73 -13.90
N HIS A 180 -6.56 -24.04 -12.60
CA HIS A 180 -7.72 -23.82 -11.74
C HIS A 180 -7.37 -23.00 -10.48
N GLY A 181 -8.41 -22.51 -9.81
CA GLY A 181 -8.28 -21.73 -8.58
C GLY A 181 -7.72 -20.33 -8.82
N GLY A 182 -6.41 -20.16 -8.63
CA GLY A 182 -5.73 -18.86 -8.69
C GLY A 182 -5.14 -18.41 -7.34
N THR A 183 -4.65 -17.18 -7.27
CA THR A 183 -4.17 -16.55 -6.02
C THR A 183 -5.34 -15.90 -5.29
N THR A 184 -6.22 -16.72 -4.73
CA THR A 184 -7.42 -16.29 -4.00
C THR A 184 -7.32 -16.66 -2.52
N SER A 185 -8.15 -16.06 -1.68
CA SER A 185 -8.20 -16.43 -0.27
C SER A 185 -8.52 -17.90 -0.05
N GLY A 186 -9.46 -18.48 -0.80
CA GLY A 186 -9.85 -19.89 -0.72
C GLY A 186 -8.84 -20.85 -1.33
N ASN A 187 -7.69 -20.36 -1.78
CA ASN A 187 -6.63 -21.19 -2.33
C ASN A 187 -5.24 -20.89 -1.74
N MET A 188 -5.04 -19.77 -1.05
CA MET A 188 -3.75 -19.40 -0.45
C MET A 188 -3.65 -19.84 1.01
N ILE A 189 -2.62 -20.63 1.34
CA ILE A 189 -2.39 -21.18 2.69
C ILE A 189 -0.95 -20.89 3.16
N PRO A 190 -0.74 -20.58 4.45
CA PRO A 190 0.61 -20.44 4.99
C PRO A 190 1.18 -21.82 5.33
N LEU A 191 2.29 -22.19 4.68
CA LEU A 191 3.01 -23.43 4.95
C LEU A 191 4.45 -23.14 5.32
N ARG A 192 5.04 -23.98 6.17
CA ARG A 192 6.48 -23.98 6.41
C ARG A 192 7.23 -24.21 5.09
N GLY A 193 8.40 -23.60 4.93
CA GLY A 193 9.12 -23.58 3.65
C GLY A 193 9.42 -24.96 3.07
N ASP A 194 9.87 -25.90 3.90
CA ASP A 194 10.12 -27.29 3.54
C ASP A 194 8.84 -28.06 3.14
N LEU A 195 7.71 -27.81 3.82
CA LEU A 195 6.40 -28.39 3.48
C LEU A 195 5.91 -27.86 2.14
N ASN A 196 6.04 -26.55 1.90
CA ASN A 196 5.69 -25.92 0.63
C ASN A 196 6.54 -26.50 -0.52
N ILE A 197 7.86 -26.63 -0.33
CA ILE A 197 8.77 -27.23 -1.31
C ILE A 197 8.40 -28.69 -1.57
N SER A 198 8.12 -29.47 -0.51
CA SER A 198 7.73 -30.87 -0.62
C SER A 198 6.38 -31.05 -1.31
N LYS A 199 5.41 -30.17 -1.02
CA LYS A 199 4.09 -30.22 -1.66
C LYS A 199 4.19 -29.89 -3.14
N HIS A 200 4.92 -28.84 -3.51
CA HIS A 200 5.08 -28.42 -4.90
C HIS A 200 3.71 -28.34 -5.62
N ASP A 201 3.55 -29.03 -6.75
CA ASP A 201 2.34 -29.13 -7.55
C ASP A 201 1.55 -30.43 -7.31
N ASN A 202 1.83 -31.14 -6.22
CA ASN A 202 1.07 -32.34 -5.84
C ASN A 202 -0.33 -31.99 -5.33
N ASN A 203 -1.25 -32.95 -5.49
CA ASN A 203 -2.56 -32.89 -4.87
C ASN A 203 -2.40 -32.87 -3.34
N ILE A 204 -3.00 -31.87 -2.67
CA ILE A 204 -2.83 -31.66 -1.23
C ILE A 204 -3.22 -32.87 -0.37
N PHE A 205 -4.22 -33.65 -0.82
CA PHE A 205 -4.68 -34.85 -0.11
C PHE A 205 -3.69 -36.01 -0.24
N GLU A 206 -3.23 -36.27 -1.48
CA GLU A 206 -2.24 -37.31 -1.75
C GLU A 206 -0.91 -36.99 -1.07
N TRP A 207 -0.45 -35.74 -1.19
CA TRP A 207 0.76 -35.27 -0.54
C TRP A 207 0.68 -35.43 0.98
N PHE A 208 -0.42 -35.01 1.60
CA PHE A 208 -0.59 -35.14 3.04
C PHE A 208 -0.59 -36.61 3.47
N ALA A 209 -1.33 -37.48 2.78
CA ALA A 209 -1.37 -38.90 3.09
C ALA A 209 0.03 -39.55 3.01
N ALA A 210 0.81 -39.22 1.98
CA ALA A 210 2.15 -39.74 1.77
C ALA A 210 3.19 -39.19 2.76
N ASN A 211 3.01 -37.97 3.27
CA ASN A 211 4.05 -37.25 4.01
C ASN A 211 3.71 -36.97 5.49
N ARG A 212 2.48 -37.24 5.96
CA ARG A 212 2.06 -36.92 7.33
C ARG A 212 2.92 -37.56 8.42
N GLN A 213 3.40 -38.79 8.19
CA GLN A 213 4.28 -39.47 9.16
C GLN A 213 5.68 -38.86 9.16
N ARG A 214 6.23 -38.60 7.96
CA ARG A 214 7.56 -38.02 7.76
C ARG A 214 7.71 -36.64 8.41
N PHE A 215 6.68 -35.81 8.36
CA PHE A 215 6.70 -34.45 8.94
C PHE A 215 5.91 -34.33 10.25
N GLU A 216 5.47 -35.46 10.84
CA GLU A 216 4.70 -35.49 12.09
C GLU A 216 3.44 -34.59 12.06
N LEU A 217 2.74 -34.59 10.93
CA LEU A 217 1.58 -33.71 10.72
C LEU A 217 0.32 -34.27 11.40
N SER A 218 -0.38 -33.41 12.12
CA SER A 218 -1.64 -33.72 12.78
C SER A 218 -2.80 -33.82 11.79
N GLN A 219 -3.50 -34.96 11.78
CA GLN A 219 -4.75 -35.15 11.04
C GLN A 219 -5.78 -34.06 11.39
N ALA A 220 -5.96 -33.76 12.68
CA ALA A 220 -6.91 -32.75 13.13
C ALA A 220 -6.60 -31.33 12.63
N ARG A 221 -5.32 -30.98 12.45
CA ARG A 221 -4.94 -29.69 11.83
C ARG A 221 -5.25 -29.68 10.33
N PHE A 222 -4.97 -30.78 9.65
CA PHE A 222 -5.30 -30.94 8.24
C PHE A 222 -6.81 -30.88 7.99
N ASP A 223 -7.61 -31.58 8.79
CA ASP A 223 -9.07 -31.58 8.67
C ASP A 223 -9.66 -30.18 8.87
N ARG A 224 -9.13 -29.41 9.83
CA ARG A 224 -9.50 -27.99 10.02
C ARG A 224 -9.14 -27.12 8.82
N LEU A 225 -7.96 -27.35 8.22
CA LEU A 225 -7.56 -26.65 6.99
C LEU A 225 -8.53 -26.98 5.85
N ILE A 226 -8.85 -28.26 5.64
CA ILE A 226 -9.76 -28.69 4.56
C ILE A 226 -11.17 -28.14 4.78
N ALA A 227 -11.69 -28.16 6.01
CA ALA A 227 -12.99 -27.55 6.33
C ALA A 227 -13.03 -26.05 6.02
N TRP A 228 -11.94 -25.34 6.32
CA TRP A 228 -11.83 -23.92 5.98
C TRP A 228 -11.75 -23.68 4.47
N LEU A 229 -10.93 -24.45 3.74
CA LEU A 229 -10.80 -24.35 2.29
C LEU A 229 -12.13 -24.65 1.59
N ALA A 230 -12.84 -25.69 2.04
CA ALA A 230 -14.16 -26.05 1.55
C ALA A 230 -15.16 -24.91 1.76
N SER A 231 -15.24 -24.37 2.98
CA SER A 231 -16.09 -23.23 3.30
C SER A 231 -15.76 -21.98 2.47
N ALA A 232 -14.46 -21.67 2.29
CA ALA A 232 -14.00 -20.53 1.48
C ALA A 232 -14.34 -20.68 -0.01
N ASN A 233 -14.62 -21.90 -0.47
CA ASN A 233 -15.02 -22.21 -1.83
C ASN A 233 -16.51 -22.58 -1.93
N ALA A 234 -17.30 -22.39 -0.87
CA ALA A 234 -18.73 -22.71 -0.88
C ALA A 234 -19.03 -24.20 -1.15
N LEU A 235 -18.19 -25.09 -0.64
CA LEU A 235 -18.29 -26.55 -0.79
C LEU A 235 -18.31 -27.24 0.59
N THR A 236 -18.87 -28.45 0.63
CA THR A 236 -18.61 -29.37 1.75
C THR A 236 -17.17 -29.91 1.68
N THR A 237 -16.68 -30.55 2.75
CA THR A 237 -15.33 -31.14 2.76
C THR A 237 -15.15 -32.23 1.71
N ASP A 238 -16.19 -33.02 1.45
CA ASP A 238 -16.17 -34.09 0.45
C ASP A 238 -16.23 -33.52 -0.96
N GLU A 239 -17.10 -32.52 -1.19
CA GLU A 239 -17.15 -31.79 -2.47
C GLU A 239 -15.82 -31.09 -2.77
N TYR A 240 -15.19 -30.46 -1.77
CA TYR A 240 -13.89 -29.82 -1.96
C TYR A 240 -12.81 -30.85 -2.33
N ARG A 241 -12.84 -32.04 -1.71
CA ARG A 241 -11.94 -33.14 -2.08
C ARG A 241 -12.15 -33.55 -3.52
N GLU A 242 -13.39 -33.86 -3.91
CA GLU A 242 -13.75 -34.21 -5.29
C GLU A 242 -13.31 -33.14 -6.30
N PHE A 243 -13.55 -31.87 -5.97
CA PHE A 243 -13.17 -30.73 -6.79
C PHE A 243 -11.64 -30.63 -6.98
N VAL A 244 -10.85 -30.82 -5.92
CA VAL A 244 -9.38 -30.81 -6.02
C VAL A 244 -8.89 -31.96 -6.91
N TYR A 245 -9.40 -33.18 -6.72
CA TYR A 245 -9.04 -34.30 -7.62
C TYR A 245 -9.43 -34.02 -9.07
N TRP A 246 -10.61 -33.45 -9.30
CA TRP A 246 -11.05 -33.05 -10.64
C TRP A 246 -10.12 -32.00 -11.26
N CYS A 247 -9.68 -30.98 -10.51
CA CYS A 247 -8.73 -29.97 -11.01
C CYS A 247 -7.40 -30.59 -11.47
N HIS A 248 -6.90 -31.61 -10.76
CA HIS A 248 -5.67 -32.29 -11.15
C HIS A 248 -5.85 -33.17 -12.39
N ALA A 249 -7.03 -33.78 -12.56
CA ALA A 249 -7.36 -34.63 -13.70
C ALA A 249 -7.76 -33.84 -14.96
N ASN A 250 -8.27 -32.62 -14.82
CA ASN A 250 -8.87 -31.83 -15.91
C ASN A 250 -8.13 -30.50 -16.10
N LYS A 251 -6.80 -30.55 -16.21
CA LYS A 251 -5.97 -29.34 -16.33
C LYS A 251 -6.42 -28.45 -17.48
N ARG A 252 -6.31 -27.14 -17.28
CA ARG A 252 -6.67 -26.13 -18.29
C ARG A 252 -5.47 -25.31 -18.74
N GLU A 253 -5.28 -25.25 -20.04
CA GLU A 253 -4.32 -24.36 -20.67
C GLU A 253 -4.87 -22.94 -20.80
N VAL A 254 -3.97 -21.96 -21.00
CA VAL A 254 -4.34 -20.53 -21.06
C VAL A 254 -5.38 -20.24 -22.15
N ASP A 255 -5.30 -20.92 -23.30
CA ASP A 255 -6.25 -20.76 -24.40
C ASP A 255 -7.64 -21.35 -24.08
N GLU A 256 -7.72 -22.34 -23.19
CA GLU A 256 -8.99 -22.90 -22.71
C GLU A 256 -9.61 -21.99 -21.65
N ILE A 257 -8.78 -21.39 -20.77
CA ILE A 257 -9.22 -20.37 -19.80
C ILE A 257 -9.75 -19.14 -20.51
N LYS A 258 -9.10 -18.73 -21.62
CA LYS A 258 -9.56 -17.61 -22.43
C LYS A 258 -10.92 -17.86 -23.09
N ARG A 259 -11.20 -19.12 -23.48
CA ARG A 259 -12.44 -19.51 -24.15
C ARG A 259 -13.62 -19.70 -23.18
N ASP A 260 -13.35 -20.20 -21.97
CA ASP A 260 -14.37 -20.39 -20.94
C ASP A 260 -13.96 -19.66 -19.65
N GLN A 261 -14.50 -18.48 -19.41
CA GLN A 261 -14.13 -17.65 -18.26
C GLN A 261 -14.93 -17.97 -16.97
N ARG A 262 -15.77 -19.01 -17.01
CA ARG A 262 -16.55 -19.44 -15.84
C ARG A 262 -15.64 -19.85 -14.68
N HIS A 263 -16.19 -19.77 -13.47
CA HIS A 263 -15.45 -20.19 -12.29
C HIS A 263 -15.20 -21.71 -12.34
N SER A 264 -14.02 -22.18 -11.92
CA SER A 264 -13.67 -23.62 -12.03
C SER A 264 -14.66 -24.53 -11.30
N ILE A 265 -15.26 -24.04 -10.21
CA ILE A 265 -16.31 -24.77 -9.46
C ILE A 265 -17.60 -24.92 -10.28
N GLU A 266 -17.97 -23.93 -11.09
CA GLU A 266 -19.15 -24.02 -11.96
C GLU A 266 -18.94 -25.09 -13.03
N ILE A 267 -17.77 -25.09 -13.66
CA ILE A 267 -17.38 -26.08 -14.67
C ILE A 267 -17.38 -27.49 -14.06
N TRP A 268 -16.81 -27.65 -12.86
CA TRP A 268 -16.81 -28.92 -12.15
C TRP A 268 -18.21 -29.40 -11.78
N ARG A 269 -19.08 -28.52 -11.27
CA ARG A 269 -20.46 -28.88 -10.89
C ARG A 269 -21.26 -29.34 -12.11
N GLU A 270 -21.13 -28.64 -13.24
CA GLU A 270 -21.74 -29.05 -14.51
C GLU A 270 -21.25 -30.44 -14.93
N ALA A 271 -19.92 -30.66 -14.93
CA ALA A 271 -19.33 -31.95 -15.29
C ALA A 271 -19.73 -33.10 -14.33
N ALA A 272 -19.96 -32.79 -13.05
CA ALA A 272 -20.35 -33.75 -12.02
C ALA A 272 -21.88 -33.89 -11.86
N GLY A 273 -22.69 -33.20 -12.67
CA GLY A 273 -24.16 -33.22 -12.56
C GLY A 273 -24.72 -32.67 -11.25
N LYS A 274 -23.99 -31.76 -10.57
CA LYS A 274 -24.41 -31.15 -9.30
C LYS A 274 -25.18 -29.85 -9.55
N GLN A 275 -26.28 -29.65 -8.82
CA GLN A 275 -27.22 -28.53 -9.04
C GLN A 275 -26.69 -27.16 -8.52
N PHE A 276 -27.28 -26.06 -9.04
CA PHE A 276 -27.05 -24.65 -8.67
C PHE A 276 -28.40 -24.01 -8.25
N PRO A 277 -28.46 -23.03 -7.31
CA PRO A 277 -27.36 -22.29 -6.68
C PRO A 277 -26.61 -23.04 -5.59
N LEU A 278 -25.43 -22.50 -5.25
CA LEU A 278 -24.68 -22.89 -4.05
C LEU A 278 -25.61 -22.74 -2.81
N PRO A 279 -25.54 -23.63 -1.81
CA PRO A 279 -26.50 -23.61 -0.69
C PRO A 279 -26.45 -22.29 0.12
N ALA A 280 -27.55 -21.89 0.75
CA ALA A 280 -27.71 -20.57 1.40
C ALA A 280 -26.60 -20.15 2.41
N TYR A 281 -25.78 -21.07 2.94
CA TYR A 281 -24.62 -20.71 3.76
C TYR A 281 -23.48 -20.01 2.98
N THR A 282 -23.60 -19.90 1.65
CA THR A 282 -22.58 -19.35 0.75
C THR A 282 -22.78 -17.88 0.40
N GLU A 283 -23.87 -17.26 0.87
CA GLU A 283 -24.22 -15.85 0.61
C GLU A 283 -23.15 -14.84 1.06
N THR A 284 -22.20 -15.24 1.92
CA THR A 284 -21.19 -14.33 2.47
C THR A 284 -20.01 -14.02 1.54
N TYR A 285 -19.87 -14.72 0.40
CA TYR A 285 -18.69 -14.57 -0.46
C TYR A 285 -18.91 -13.68 -1.69
N TYR A 286 -20.13 -13.61 -2.23
CA TYR A 286 -20.46 -12.76 -3.40
C TYR A 286 -21.25 -11.49 -3.06
N ALA A 287 -21.66 -11.29 -1.80
CA ALA A 287 -22.47 -10.14 -1.40
C ALA A 287 -21.69 -8.82 -1.15
N ASN A 288 -20.36 -8.79 -1.29
CA ASN A 288 -19.55 -7.63 -0.85
C ASN A 288 -18.74 -6.96 -1.98
N GLU A 289 -19.28 -6.90 -3.19
CA GLU A 289 -18.70 -6.06 -4.27
C GLU A 289 -19.34 -4.65 -4.35
N ASP A 290 -20.55 -4.44 -3.79
CA ASP A 290 -21.24 -3.14 -3.84
C ASP A 290 -21.10 -2.24 -2.59
N ASP A 291 -20.71 -2.78 -1.42
CA ASP A 291 -20.63 -2.01 -0.15
C ASP A 291 -19.36 -1.16 0.03
N ARG A 292 -18.55 -0.96 -1.02
CA ARG A 292 -17.36 -0.07 -0.99
C ARG A 292 -17.61 1.34 -1.49
N LYS A 293 -18.85 1.84 -1.42
CA LYS A 293 -19.15 3.26 -1.69
C LYS A 293 -19.51 4.09 -0.45
N GLU A 294 -19.52 3.52 0.75
CA GLU A 294 -19.89 4.28 1.96
C GLU A 294 -18.85 4.17 3.09
N VAL A 295 -17.56 4.29 2.77
CA VAL A 295 -16.59 4.79 3.76
C VAL A 295 -15.49 5.59 3.03
N SER A 296 -15.77 6.86 2.77
CA SER A 296 -14.76 7.89 2.51
C SER A 296 -15.08 9.14 3.31
#